data_AF-A0AAN8MYT4-F1
#
_entry.id   AF-A0AAN8MYT4-F1
#
_cell.length_a   1.000
_cell.length_b   1.000
_cell.length_c   1.000
_cell.angle_alpha   90.00
_cell.angle_beta   90.00
_cell.angle_gamma   90.00
#
_symmetry.space_group_name_H-M   'P 1'
#
loop_
_entity.id
_entity.type
_entity.pdbx_description
1 polymer ?
#
loop_
_entity_poly.entity_id
_entity_poly.type
_entity_poly.pdbx_seq_one_letter_code
_entity_poly.pdbx_strand_id
1 'polypeptide(L)'
;MASLKTETIITHSTKVVLKGKLQNVEVPATCCGTWSWGEKRPWGYTEERDLPGIKEVWSLLNKQKIGFYDGAEGYGPLENERIIGKLLKETPEEEKTGIIIATKWIPLPIFPGRLWPVGIVGALKKSLARLGVKQVDLYQVHIPVFLFYGIEGIARGLAECVELGLTKTVGVSNYNEEQMVRMFDELKKYGVPLASNQIEYNLLRTIPEKSGLLAACHERDIVPLAYSPLAQGRLTGKYSSKNPPTGTRIYGNQPWEVIDPLLEAMKEIAEKRGLFFLYPSFLC
;
A
#
# COMPACT_ATOMS: atom_id res chain seq x y z
N MET A 1 -10.45 -23.17 19.27
CA MET A 1 -10.38 -21.82 18.67
C MET A 1 -9.80 -20.90 19.73
N ALA A 2 -8.54 -20.49 19.58
CA ALA A 2 -7.94 -19.57 20.53
C ALA A 2 -8.63 -18.21 20.41
N SER A 3 -9.22 -17.75 21.51
CA SER A 3 -9.74 -16.39 21.66
C SER A 3 -8.64 -15.40 21.31
N LEU A 4 -8.84 -14.62 20.25
CA LEU A 4 -8.06 -13.40 20.04
C LEU A 4 -8.19 -12.55 21.31
N LYS A 5 -7.09 -12.29 22.02
CA LYS A 5 -7.10 -11.31 23.11
C LYS A 5 -7.36 -9.94 22.49
N THR A 6 -8.58 -9.47 22.66
CA THR A 6 -9.15 -8.20 22.18
C THR A 6 -8.68 -6.99 23.00
N GLU A 7 -7.37 -6.75 23.13
CA GLU A 7 -6.89 -5.65 24.00
C GLU A 7 -6.00 -4.60 23.34
N THR A 8 -5.46 -4.82 22.14
CA THR A 8 -4.68 -3.76 21.48
C THR A 8 -5.62 -2.82 20.71
N ILE A 9 -5.98 -1.71 21.34
CA ILE A 9 -6.60 -0.59 20.63
C ILE A 9 -5.51 0.06 19.78
N ILE A 10 -5.62 -0.05 18.46
CA ILE A 10 -4.75 0.66 17.53
C ILE A 10 -5.02 2.16 17.65
N THR A 11 -3.97 2.94 17.90
CA THR A 11 -4.02 4.39 17.97
C THR A 11 -3.06 5.00 16.95
N HIS A 12 -3.08 6.33 16.82
CA HIS A 12 -2.12 7.05 15.97
C HIS A 12 -0.65 6.84 16.40
N SER A 13 -0.41 6.47 17.66
CA SER A 13 0.93 6.17 18.17
C SER A 13 1.36 4.71 17.98
N THR A 14 0.45 3.83 17.54
CA THR A 14 0.81 2.44 17.24
C THR A 14 1.81 2.38 16.10
N LYS A 15 2.96 1.75 16.36
CA LYS A 15 4.02 1.50 15.38
C LYS A 15 4.10 0.02 15.06
N VAL A 16 4.44 -0.27 13.81
CA VAL A 16 4.68 -1.61 13.28
C VAL A 16 6.08 -1.62 12.69
N VAL A 17 6.82 -2.72 12.86
CA VAL A 17 8.20 -2.82 12.39
C VAL A 17 8.24 -3.57 11.06
N LEU A 18 8.73 -2.91 10.01
CA LEU A 18 9.13 -3.55 8.76
C LEU A 18 10.59 -3.99 8.90
N LYS A 19 10.83 -5.31 8.84
CA LYS A 19 12.18 -5.87 8.97
C LYS A 19 13.02 -5.56 7.74
N GLY A 20 14.22 -5.03 7.93
CA GLY A 20 15.20 -4.80 6.87
C GLY A 20 16.51 -5.52 7.16
N LYS A 21 17.36 -5.65 6.13
CA LYS A 21 18.67 -6.32 6.26
C LYS A 21 19.64 -5.51 7.11
N LEU A 22 19.77 -4.22 6.81
CA LEU A 22 20.71 -3.31 7.48
C LEU A 22 20.07 -2.58 8.66
N GLN A 23 18.79 -2.23 8.52
CA GLN A 23 18.01 -1.56 9.55
C GLN A 23 16.53 -1.86 9.39
N ASN A 24 15.82 -1.90 10.52
CA ASN A 24 14.36 -1.94 10.52
C ASN A 24 13.78 -0.56 10.23
N VAL A 25 12.53 -0.53 9.78
CA VAL A 25 11.75 0.70 9.61
C VAL A 25 10.51 0.61 10.49
N GLU A 26 10.37 1.53 11.44
CA GLU A 26 9.13 1.68 12.20
C GLU A 26 8.13 2.51 11.40
N VAL A 27 6.96 1.94 11.12
CA VAL A 27 5.89 2.59 10.37
C VAL A 27 4.64 2.79 11.25
N PRO A 28 3.85 3.85 11.04
CA PRO A 28 2.54 3.96 11.67
C PRO A 28 1.61 2.81 11.23
N ALA A 29 0.61 2.49 12.06
CA ALA A 29 -0.40 1.47 11.74
C ALA A 29 -1.30 1.82 10.53
N THR A 30 -1.26 3.07 10.06
CA THR A 30 -1.99 3.56 8.88
C THR A 30 -1.04 4.04 7.80
N CYS A 31 -1.41 3.84 6.54
CA CYS A 31 -0.65 4.29 5.37
C CYS A 31 -1.55 5.11 4.44
N CYS A 32 -0.99 6.18 3.86
CA CYS A 32 -1.63 6.98 2.83
C CYS A 32 -1.26 6.43 1.45
N GLY A 33 -2.18 5.68 0.83
CA GLY A 33 -2.04 5.24 -0.55
C GLY A 33 -2.19 6.42 -1.52
N THR A 34 -1.33 6.49 -2.52
CA THR A 34 -1.27 7.62 -3.48
C THR A 34 -1.76 7.28 -4.88
N TRP A 35 -2.53 6.19 -5.03
CA TRP A 35 -2.98 5.70 -6.35
C TRP A 35 -3.77 6.75 -7.16
N SER A 36 -4.63 7.53 -6.50
CA SER A 36 -5.43 8.57 -7.17
C SER A 36 -4.63 9.83 -7.52
N TRP A 37 -3.41 10.00 -7.00
CA TRP A 37 -2.62 11.22 -7.17
C TRP A 37 -2.06 11.27 -8.59
N GLY A 38 -2.53 12.24 -9.39
CA GLY A 38 -2.17 12.34 -10.81
C GLY A 38 -3.00 11.46 -11.75
N GLU A 39 -3.97 10.71 -11.23
CA GLU A 39 -4.72 9.72 -12.02
C GLU A 39 -5.93 10.34 -12.73
N LYS A 40 -5.77 10.64 -14.02
CA LYS A 40 -6.84 11.24 -14.86
C LYS A 40 -8.03 10.30 -15.04
N ARG A 41 -7.81 8.99 -15.08
CA ARG A 41 -8.90 8.00 -15.14
C ARG A 41 -8.57 6.82 -14.22
N PRO A 42 -9.49 6.36 -13.37
CA PRO A 42 -10.89 6.78 -13.26
C PRO A 42 -11.16 8.01 -12.38
N TRP A 43 -10.17 8.59 -11.69
CA TRP A 43 -10.40 9.65 -10.69
C TRP A 43 -10.61 11.06 -11.27
N GLY A 44 -10.36 11.27 -12.56
CA GLY A 44 -10.54 12.59 -13.17
C GLY A 44 -9.61 13.64 -12.57
N TYR A 45 -8.41 13.25 -12.12
CA TYR A 45 -7.50 14.15 -11.41
C TYR A 45 -7.20 15.42 -12.20
N THR A 46 -7.26 16.57 -11.52
CA THR A 46 -6.68 17.84 -11.98
C THR A 46 -5.90 18.49 -10.84
N GLU A 47 -4.77 19.12 -11.17
CA GLU A 47 -3.92 19.72 -10.14
C GLU A 47 -4.67 20.82 -9.37
N GLU A 48 -5.48 21.63 -10.06
CA GLU A 48 -6.25 22.73 -9.47
C GLU A 48 -7.29 22.25 -8.45
N ARG A 49 -7.90 21.08 -8.71
CA ARG A 49 -8.96 20.52 -7.84
C ARG A 49 -8.38 19.74 -6.67
N ASP A 50 -7.40 18.88 -6.94
CA ASP A 50 -7.01 17.82 -6.00
C ASP A 50 -5.75 18.15 -5.21
N LEU A 51 -4.79 18.87 -5.78
CA LEU A 51 -3.52 19.16 -5.09
C LEU A 51 -3.70 19.95 -3.78
N PRO A 52 -4.63 20.92 -3.65
CA PRO A 52 -4.85 21.60 -2.37
C PRO A 52 -5.21 20.63 -1.23
N GLY A 53 -6.13 19.68 -1.48
CA GLY A 53 -6.52 18.67 -0.49
C GLY A 53 -5.39 17.67 -0.20
N ILE A 54 -4.62 17.29 -1.23
CA ILE A 54 -3.42 16.46 -1.06
C ILE A 54 -2.39 17.15 -0.14
N LYS A 55 -2.16 18.46 -0.32
CA LYS A 55 -1.25 19.26 0.53
C LYS A 55 -1.72 19.33 1.97
N GLU A 56 -3.03 19.47 2.19
CA GLU A 56 -3.63 19.48 3.53
C GLU A 56 -3.42 18.13 4.24
N VAL A 57 -3.74 17.01 3.58
CA VAL A 57 -3.53 15.66 4.10
C VAL A 57 -2.05 15.41 4.39
N TRP A 58 -1.16 15.76 3.45
CA TRP A 58 0.29 15.63 3.62
C TRP A 58 0.80 16.39 4.85
N SER A 59 0.42 17.68 4.99
CA SER A 59 0.81 18.49 6.15
C SER A 59 0.28 17.91 7.46
N LEU A 60 -0.99 17.48 7.48
CA LEU A 60 -1.62 16.90 8.67
C LEU A 60 -0.90 15.62 9.11
N LEU A 61 -0.67 14.67 8.20
CA LEU A 61 -0.03 13.39 8.53
C LEU A 61 1.41 13.58 9.02
N ASN A 62 2.16 14.51 8.44
CA ASN A 62 3.53 14.80 8.84
C ASN A 62 3.60 15.50 10.22
N LYS A 63 2.71 16.46 10.50
CA LYS A 63 2.60 17.09 11.82
C LYS A 63 2.25 16.09 12.91
N GLN A 64 1.42 15.11 12.59
CA GLN A 64 1.05 14.02 13.50
C GLN A 64 2.10 12.89 13.56
N LYS A 65 3.21 12.99 12.83
CA LYS A 65 4.29 11.97 12.77
C LYS A 65 3.78 10.58 12.38
N ILE A 66 2.82 10.55 11.45
CA ILE A 66 2.24 9.36 10.84
C ILE A 66 2.31 9.41 9.30
N GLY A 67 3.20 10.24 8.75
CA GLY A 67 3.46 10.34 7.31
C GLY A 67 4.10 9.06 6.77
N PHE A 68 3.27 8.14 6.28
CA PHE A 68 3.68 6.94 5.54
C PHE A 68 2.94 6.89 4.22
N TYR A 69 3.67 7.12 3.12
CA TYR A 69 3.11 7.30 1.78
C TYR A 69 3.47 6.13 0.88
N ASP A 70 2.47 5.49 0.30
CA ASP A 70 2.63 4.34 -0.58
C ASP A 70 2.32 4.73 -2.03
N GLY A 71 3.36 4.71 -2.86
CA GLY A 71 3.30 4.99 -4.30
C GLY A 71 3.58 3.77 -5.15
N ALA A 72 3.61 3.93 -6.48
CA ALA A 72 4.09 2.91 -7.39
C ALA A 72 4.60 3.56 -8.68
N GLU A 73 5.54 2.93 -9.38
CA GLU A 73 6.13 3.52 -10.58
C GLU A 73 5.12 3.71 -11.73
N GLY A 74 3.90 3.17 -11.65
CA GLY A 74 2.89 3.28 -12.71
C GLY A 74 1.62 4.03 -12.33
N TYR A 75 1.50 4.57 -11.11
CA TYR A 75 0.32 5.34 -10.73
C TYR A 75 0.32 6.72 -11.40
N GLY A 76 -0.86 7.21 -11.79
CA GLY A 76 -1.02 8.57 -12.28
C GLY A 76 -0.14 8.88 -13.48
N PRO A 77 -0.11 8.04 -14.52
CA PRO A 77 0.96 8.01 -15.54
C PRO A 77 2.36 8.50 -15.10
N LEU A 78 2.91 7.92 -14.02
CA LEU A 78 4.18 8.29 -13.37
C LEU A 78 4.16 9.57 -12.51
N GLU A 79 3.00 10.19 -12.28
CA GLU A 79 2.87 11.47 -11.58
C GLU A 79 2.79 11.34 -10.06
N ASN A 80 2.30 10.22 -9.51
CA ASN A 80 2.16 10.11 -8.05
C ASN A 80 3.51 10.29 -7.33
N GLU A 81 4.60 9.69 -7.85
CA GLU A 81 5.96 9.83 -7.32
C GLU A 81 6.50 11.24 -7.49
N ARG A 82 6.12 11.95 -8.56
CA ARG A 82 6.49 13.36 -8.77
C ARG A 82 5.75 14.28 -7.82
N ILE A 83 4.47 14.01 -7.55
CA ILE A 83 3.67 14.75 -6.57
C ILE A 83 4.28 14.55 -5.18
N ILE A 84 4.59 13.31 -4.78
CA ILE A 84 5.30 13.04 -3.52
C ILE A 84 6.64 13.81 -3.48
N GLY A 85 7.44 13.76 -4.56
CA GLY A 85 8.71 14.48 -4.63
C GLY A 85 8.58 16.01 -4.51
N LYS A 86 7.55 16.60 -5.15
CA LYS A 86 7.21 18.03 -5.01
C LYS A 86 6.88 18.37 -3.57
N LEU A 87 6.01 17.58 -2.93
CA LEU A 87 5.60 17.79 -1.53
C LEU A 87 6.78 17.64 -0.56
N LEU A 88 7.65 16.63 -0.75
CA LEU A 88 8.87 16.46 0.03
C LEU A 88 9.79 17.68 -0.08
N LYS A 89 9.97 18.23 -1.28
CA LYS A 89 10.80 19.42 -1.49
C LYS A 89 10.22 20.66 -0.81
N GLU A 90 8.90 20.79 -0.79
CA GLU A 90 8.17 21.88 -0.14
C GLU A 90 8.06 21.70 1.39
N THR A 91 8.37 20.51 1.92
CA THR A 91 8.28 20.22 3.37
C THR A 91 9.50 20.79 4.11
N PRO A 92 9.33 21.46 5.28
CA PRO A 92 10.44 21.90 6.12
C PRO A 92 11.32 20.72 6.59
N GLU A 93 12.62 20.95 6.76
CA GLU A 93 13.59 19.86 7.05
C GLU A 93 13.27 19.14 8.38
N GLU A 94 12.80 19.88 9.38
CA GLU A 94 12.35 19.37 10.67
C GLU A 94 11.09 18.47 10.58
N GLU A 95 10.27 18.67 9.55
CA GLU A 95 9.09 17.84 9.29
C GLU A 95 9.40 16.62 8.43
N LYS A 96 10.48 16.65 7.63
CA LYS A 96 10.92 15.51 6.81
C LYS A 96 11.38 14.32 7.65
N THR A 97 11.90 14.58 8.84
CA THR A 97 12.33 13.52 9.77
C THR A 97 11.12 12.67 10.18
N GLY A 98 11.16 11.39 9.82
CA GLY A 98 10.10 10.42 10.11
C GLY A 98 9.09 10.23 8.98
N ILE A 99 9.23 10.91 7.85
CA ILE A 99 8.44 10.60 6.64
C ILE A 99 8.93 9.27 6.06
N ILE A 100 8.00 8.36 5.84
CA ILE A 100 8.25 7.03 5.28
C ILE A 100 7.68 6.98 3.87
N ILE A 101 8.49 6.52 2.93
CA ILE A 101 8.12 6.41 1.52
C ILE A 101 8.21 4.95 1.08
N ALA A 102 7.11 4.43 0.56
CA ALA A 102 7.06 3.20 -0.18
C ALA A 102 6.84 3.45 -1.67
N THR A 103 7.48 2.64 -2.52
CA THR A 103 7.11 2.56 -3.94
C THR A 103 7.15 1.11 -4.43
N LYS A 104 6.66 0.88 -5.65
CA LYS A 104 6.48 -0.45 -6.21
C LYS A 104 6.97 -0.55 -7.63
N TRP A 105 7.58 -1.69 -7.90
CA TRP A 105 8.00 -2.16 -9.20
C TRP A 105 6.89 -2.93 -9.91
N ILE A 106 6.62 -2.63 -11.17
CA ILE A 106 5.59 -3.31 -11.97
C ILE A 106 6.24 -4.38 -12.86
N PRO A 107 5.99 -5.68 -12.63
CA PRO A 107 6.56 -6.80 -13.40
C PRO A 107 5.81 -7.08 -14.72
N LEU A 108 5.37 -6.04 -15.44
CA LEU A 108 4.65 -6.22 -16.70
C LEU A 108 5.57 -6.05 -17.92
N PRO A 109 5.58 -6.99 -18.90
CA PRO A 109 6.45 -6.93 -20.07
C PRO A 109 6.34 -5.63 -20.90
N ILE A 110 5.19 -4.96 -20.83
CA ILE A 110 4.96 -3.67 -21.51
C ILE A 110 5.87 -2.55 -20.99
N PHE A 111 6.45 -2.68 -19.79
CA PHE A 111 7.43 -1.72 -19.28
C PHE A 111 8.84 -2.07 -19.79
N PRO A 112 9.61 -1.08 -20.27
CA PRO A 112 10.96 -1.31 -20.76
C PRO A 112 11.89 -1.93 -19.71
N GLY A 113 12.68 -2.92 -20.13
CA GLY A 113 13.63 -3.61 -19.24
C GLY A 113 12.97 -4.55 -18.23
N ARG A 114 11.74 -5.02 -18.52
CA ARG A 114 11.09 -6.09 -17.74
C ARG A 114 11.30 -7.47 -18.31
N LEU A 115 11.66 -7.60 -19.59
CA LEU A 115 12.10 -8.87 -20.18
C LEU A 115 13.52 -9.22 -19.69
N TRP A 116 13.80 -10.51 -19.55
CA TRP A 116 15.06 -11.03 -19.00
C TRP A 116 16.30 -10.40 -19.67
N PRO A 117 17.30 -9.90 -18.90
CA PRO A 117 17.35 -9.83 -17.44
C PRO A 117 16.42 -8.75 -16.84
N VAL A 118 15.78 -9.08 -15.72
CA VAL A 118 14.77 -8.21 -15.07
C VAL A 118 15.43 -6.95 -14.49
N GLY A 119 15.09 -5.78 -15.03
CA GLY A 119 15.68 -4.48 -14.67
C GLY A 119 15.10 -3.82 -13.42
N ILE A 120 15.15 -4.48 -12.26
CA ILE A 120 14.61 -3.98 -10.98
C ILE A 120 15.41 -2.78 -10.46
N VAL A 121 16.74 -2.86 -10.39
CA VAL A 121 17.60 -1.77 -9.90
C VAL A 121 17.42 -0.49 -10.71
N GLY A 122 17.41 -0.62 -12.04
CA GLY A 122 17.19 0.51 -12.94
C GLY A 122 15.80 1.13 -12.79
N ALA A 123 14.78 0.32 -12.49
CA ALA A 123 13.44 0.81 -12.20
C ALA A 123 13.41 1.64 -10.91
N LEU A 124 13.96 1.10 -9.83
CA LEU A 124 14.03 1.82 -8.55
C LEU A 124 14.80 3.13 -8.69
N LYS A 125 15.94 3.16 -9.40
CA LYS A 125 16.67 4.40 -9.68
C LYS A 125 15.81 5.46 -10.39
N LYS A 126 14.94 5.06 -11.32
CA LYS A 126 14.00 5.98 -11.98
C LYS A 126 12.92 6.48 -11.01
N SER A 127 12.39 5.61 -10.15
CA SER A 127 11.47 6.00 -9.08
C SER A 127 12.11 6.99 -8.10
N LEU A 128 13.32 6.71 -7.64
CA LEU A 128 14.11 7.59 -6.77
C LEU A 128 14.33 8.97 -7.40
N ALA A 129 14.63 9.02 -8.71
CA ALA A 129 14.75 10.27 -9.44
C ALA A 129 13.45 11.08 -9.50
N ARG A 130 12.28 10.43 -9.68
CA ARG A 130 10.97 11.11 -9.65
C ARG A 130 10.60 11.60 -8.25
N LEU A 131 10.89 10.79 -7.23
CA LEU A 131 10.68 11.13 -5.82
C LEU A 131 11.66 12.20 -5.32
N GLY A 132 12.81 12.37 -5.97
CA GLY A 132 13.86 13.28 -5.53
C GLY A 132 14.58 12.81 -4.26
N VAL A 133 14.63 11.51 -4.00
CA VAL A 133 15.26 10.91 -2.81
C VAL A 133 16.36 9.91 -3.21
N LYS A 134 17.30 9.63 -2.30
CA LYS A 134 18.38 8.65 -2.55
C LYS A 134 17.99 7.22 -2.18
N GLN A 135 17.01 7.08 -1.30
CA GLN A 135 16.56 5.80 -0.75
C GLN A 135 15.06 5.89 -0.41
N VAL A 136 14.32 4.80 -0.61
CA VAL A 136 12.96 4.61 -0.08
C VAL A 136 12.96 3.66 1.11
N ASP A 137 11.99 3.78 2.01
CA ASP A 137 11.90 2.92 3.19
C ASP A 137 11.41 1.51 2.85
N LEU A 138 10.51 1.39 1.87
CA LEU A 138 9.97 0.12 1.41
C LEU A 138 9.87 0.07 -0.13
N TYR A 139 10.46 -0.95 -0.74
CA TYR A 139 10.31 -1.21 -2.17
C TYR A 139 9.62 -2.55 -2.42
N GLN A 140 8.52 -2.54 -3.17
CA GLN A 140 7.67 -3.72 -3.31
C GLN A 140 7.54 -4.21 -4.75
N VAL A 141 7.29 -5.50 -4.94
CA VAL A 141 6.81 -6.04 -6.21
C VAL A 141 5.29 -5.84 -6.29
N HIS A 142 4.79 -5.07 -7.25
CA HIS A 142 3.42 -4.55 -7.26
C HIS A 142 2.34 -5.63 -7.49
N ILE A 143 2.64 -6.67 -8.26
CA ILE A 143 1.73 -7.78 -8.52
C ILE A 143 2.50 -9.10 -8.58
N PRO A 144 1.85 -10.25 -8.34
CA PRO A 144 2.45 -11.55 -8.57
C PRO A 144 3.01 -11.65 -9.97
N VAL A 145 4.19 -12.25 -10.03
CA VAL A 145 4.93 -12.33 -11.26
C VAL A 145 4.43 -13.54 -12.05
N PHE A 146 4.17 -13.34 -13.34
CA PHE A 146 3.71 -14.39 -14.24
C PHE A 146 4.77 -15.47 -14.46
N LEU A 147 4.31 -16.67 -14.85
CA LEU A 147 5.05 -17.93 -14.94
C LEU A 147 6.42 -17.85 -15.65
N PHE A 148 6.64 -16.87 -16.52
CA PHE A 148 7.83 -16.74 -17.36
C PHE A 148 9.02 -16.04 -16.66
N TYR A 149 8.81 -15.46 -15.49
CA TYR A 149 9.86 -14.81 -14.72
C TYR A 149 10.23 -15.68 -13.51
N GLY A 150 11.52 -16.00 -13.37
CA GLY A 150 12.02 -16.68 -12.17
C GLY A 150 11.94 -15.76 -10.95
N ILE A 151 11.22 -16.20 -9.91
CA ILE A 151 11.12 -15.52 -8.63
C ILE A 151 12.51 -15.29 -8.00
N GLU A 152 13.45 -16.18 -8.29
CA GLU A 152 14.86 -16.13 -7.94
C GLU A 152 15.54 -14.88 -8.52
N GLY A 153 15.26 -14.57 -9.79
CA GLY A 153 15.81 -13.39 -10.46
C GLY A 153 15.29 -12.08 -9.86
N ILE A 154 14.04 -12.08 -9.41
CA ILE A 154 13.42 -10.94 -8.74
C ILE A 154 13.97 -10.77 -7.33
N ALA A 155 14.05 -11.85 -6.56
CA ALA A 155 14.65 -11.84 -5.23
C ALA A 155 16.09 -11.32 -5.27
N ARG A 156 16.89 -11.76 -6.25
CA ARG A 156 18.24 -11.24 -6.50
C ARG A 156 18.24 -9.73 -6.78
N GLY A 157 17.35 -9.25 -7.66
CA GLY A 157 17.28 -7.82 -7.98
C GLY A 157 16.81 -6.94 -6.82
N LEU A 158 15.90 -7.45 -5.99
CA LEU A 158 15.48 -6.80 -4.74
C LEU A 158 16.64 -6.76 -3.74
N ALA A 159 17.38 -7.86 -3.58
CA ALA A 159 18.55 -7.90 -2.73
C ALA A 159 19.62 -6.91 -3.20
N GLU A 160 19.89 -6.83 -4.51
CA GLU A 160 20.82 -5.84 -5.07
C GLU A 160 20.39 -4.39 -4.79
N CYS A 161 19.08 -4.10 -4.81
CA CYS A 161 18.57 -2.78 -4.42
C CYS A 161 18.89 -2.43 -2.96
N VAL A 162 18.82 -3.41 -2.05
CA VAL A 162 19.18 -3.26 -0.64
C VAL A 162 20.69 -3.07 -0.48
N GLU A 163 21.50 -3.90 -1.14
CA GLU A 163 22.97 -3.80 -1.10
C GLU A 163 23.47 -2.44 -1.61
N LEU A 164 22.84 -1.91 -2.67
CA LEU A 164 23.15 -0.59 -3.22
C LEU A 164 22.60 0.58 -2.37
N GLY A 165 21.92 0.29 -1.26
CA GLY A 165 21.33 1.30 -0.37
C GLY A 165 20.15 2.05 -0.97
N LEU A 166 19.53 1.55 -2.03
CA LEU A 166 18.40 2.19 -2.72
C LEU A 166 17.08 2.02 -1.96
N THR A 167 16.98 1.00 -1.11
CA THR A 167 15.85 0.81 -0.22
C THR A 167 16.27 0.18 1.12
N LYS A 168 15.54 0.49 2.21
CA LYS A 168 15.77 -0.10 3.54
C LYS A 168 15.14 -1.48 3.70
N THR A 169 13.95 -1.67 3.13
CA THR A 169 13.15 -2.90 3.25
C THR A 169 12.51 -3.27 1.92
N VAL A 170 12.17 -4.55 1.75
CA VAL A 170 11.52 -5.05 0.53
C VAL A 170 10.20 -5.74 0.84
N GLY A 171 9.24 -5.66 -0.07
CA GLY A 171 7.93 -6.27 0.07
C GLY A 171 7.39 -6.85 -1.22
N VAL A 172 6.23 -7.45 -1.14
CA VAL A 172 5.43 -7.89 -2.29
C VAL A 172 4.00 -7.37 -2.15
N SER A 173 3.24 -7.37 -3.23
CA SER A 173 1.85 -6.95 -3.23
C SER A 173 1.02 -7.94 -4.04
N ASN A 174 -0.14 -8.29 -3.49
CA ASN A 174 -1.11 -9.26 -4.02
C ASN A 174 -0.61 -10.71 -4.14
N TYR A 175 0.45 -11.07 -3.41
CA TYR A 175 0.94 -12.45 -3.40
C TYR A 175 0.01 -13.32 -2.54
N ASN A 176 -0.36 -14.49 -3.07
CA ASN A 176 -1.01 -15.52 -2.26
C ASN A 176 0.01 -16.17 -1.29
N GLU A 177 -0.44 -17.11 -0.47
CA GLU A 177 0.41 -17.78 0.52
C GLU A 177 1.64 -18.43 -0.13
N GLU A 178 1.43 -19.31 -1.11
CA GLU A 178 2.51 -20.04 -1.77
C GLU A 178 3.55 -19.09 -2.41
N GLN A 179 3.09 -18.08 -3.15
CA GLN A 179 3.94 -17.10 -3.81
C GLN A 179 4.74 -16.29 -2.78
N MET A 180 4.09 -15.86 -1.69
CA MET A 180 4.73 -15.09 -0.63
C MET A 180 5.80 -15.92 0.07
N VAL A 181 5.51 -17.17 0.43
CA VAL A 181 6.46 -18.08 1.07
C VAL A 181 7.66 -18.34 0.16
N ARG A 182 7.43 -18.57 -1.14
CA ARG A 182 8.53 -18.73 -2.10
C ARG A 182 9.40 -17.48 -2.19
N MET A 183 8.82 -16.28 -2.23
CA MET A 183 9.62 -15.04 -2.23
C MET A 183 10.43 -14.89 -0.93
N PHE A 184 9.83 -15.21 0.21
CA PHE A 184 10.51 -15.20 1.51
C PHE A 184 11.72 -16.12 1.51
N ASP A 185 11.57 -17.36 1.04
CA ASP A 185 12.65 -18.35 0.99
C ASP A 185 13.77 -17.93 0.01
N GLU A 186 13.43 -17.31 -1.12
CA GLU A 186 14.43 -16.80 -2.06
C GLU A 186 15.22 -15.61 -1.51
N LEU A 187 14.55 -14.63 -0.90
CA LEU A 187 15.21 -13.47 -0.29
C LEU A 187 16.12 -13.86 0.88
N LYS A 188 15.74 -14.91 1.63
CA LYS A 188 16.53 -15.47 2.72
C LYS A 188 17.93 -15.90 2.27
N LYS A 189 18.10 -16.36 1.03
CA LYS A 189 19.42 -16.72 0.45
C LYS A 189 20.40 -15.54 0.40
N TYR A 190 19.88 -14.31 0.39
CA TYR A 190 20.65 -13.07 0.39
C TYR A 190 20.69 -12.38 1.76
N GLY A 191 20.10 -13.00 2.80
CA GLY A 191 19.96 -12.41 4.13
C GLY A 191 19.02 -11.20 4.17
N VAL A 192 18.11 -11.06 3.19
CA VAL A 192 17.16 -9.96 3.11
C VAL A 192 15.81 -10.42 3.64
N PRO A 193 15.25 -9.81 4.70
CA PRO A 193 13.89 -10.12 5.15
C PRO A 193 12.85 -9.67 4.12
N LEU A 194 11.80 -10.47 3.91
CA LEU A 194 10.58 -10.00 3.28
C LEU A 194 9.77 -9.22 4.33
N ALA A 195 9.69 -7.90 4.20
CA ALA A 195 9.16 -7.04 5.25
C ALA A 195 7.63 -6.99 5.26
N SER A 196 7.01 -7.07 4.08
CA SER A 196 5.56 -6.92 3.95
C SER A 196 4.97 -7.69 2.76
N ASN A 197 3.68 -7.98 2.87
CA ASN A 197 2.82 -8.34 1.76
C ASN A 197 1.61 -7.39 1.73
N GLN A 198 1.54 -6.50 0.75
CA GLN A 198 0.43 -5.58 0.58
C GLN A 198 -0.76 -6.28 -0.08
N ILE A 199 -1.93 -6.25 0.56
CA ILE A 199 -3.08 -7.08 0.19
C ILE A 199 -4.38 -6.29 0.16
N GLU A 200 -5.29 -6.65 -0.73
CA GLU A 200 -6.66 -6.13 -0.67
C GLU A 200 -7.37 -6.81 0.52
N TYR A 201 -7.74 -6.03 1.52
CA TYR A 201 -8.41 -6.57 2.70
C TYR A 201 -9.38 -5.54 3.29
N ASN A 202 -10.64 -5.98 3.38
CA ASN A 202 -11.77 -5.21 3.89
C ASN A 202 -12.93 -6.17 4.19
N LEU A 203 -14.03 -5.65 4.75
CA LEU A 203 -15.18 -6.47 5.13
C LEU A 203 -15.86 -7.21 3.96
N LEU A 204 -15.63 -6.77 2.71
CA LEU A 204 -16.12 -7.43 1.49
C LEU A 204 -15.08 -8.38 0.86
N ARG A 205 -13.83 -8.31 1.31
CA ARG A 205 -12.68 -9.04 0.78
C ARG A 205 -11.92 -9.72 1.92
N THR A 206 -12.49 -10.82 2.44
CA THR A 206 -11.95 -11.58 3.59
C THR A 206 -11.12 -12.81 3.19
N ILE A 207 -10.83 -13.00 1.90
CA ILE A 207 -10.02 -14.14 1.43
C ILE A 207 -8.65 -14.20 2.12
N PRO A 208 -7.91 -13.10 2.37
CA PRO A 208 -6.64 -13.19 3.09
C PRO A 208 -6.72 -13.87 4.46
N GLU A 209 -7.83 -13.70 5.20
CA GLU A 209 -8.05 -14.40 6.48
C GLU A 209 -8.32 -15.89 6.28
N LYS A 210 -9.13 -16.21 5.26
CA LYS A 210 -9.63 -17.57 5.02
C LYS A 210 -8.64 -18.46 4.29
N SER A 211 -7.67 -17.88 3.59
CA SER A 211 -6.74 -18.62 2.73
C SER A 211 -5.47 -19.08 3.44
N GLY A 212 -5.32 -18.86 4.74
CA GLY A 212 -4.05 -19.12 5.46
C GLY A 212 -2.99 -18.02 5.31
N LEU A 213 -3.19 -17.04 4.42
CA LEU A 213 -2.19 -16.02 4.11
C LEU A 213 -1.79 -15.18 5.32
N LEU A 214 -2.76 -14.69 6.11
CA LEU A 214 -2.44 -13.89 7.30
C LEU A 214 -1.69 -14.72 8.37
N ALA A 215 -2.02 -16.00 8.52
CA ALA A 215 -1.31 -16.90 9.42
C ALA A 215 0.15 -17.11 8.95
N ALA A 216 0.34 -17.37 7.66
CA ALA A 216 1.67 -17.52 7.07
C ALA A 216 2.52 -16.25 7.19
N CYS A 217 1.92 -15.06 7.05
CA CYS A 217 2.57 -13.78 7.31
C CYS A 217 3.03 -13.67 8.77
N HIS A 218 2.13 -13.97 9.72
CA HIS A 218 2.43 -13.92 11.16
C HIS A 218 3.58 -14.87 11.54
N GLU A 219 3.56 -16.12 11.07
CA GLU A 219 4.62 -17.12 11.32
C GLU A 219 6.01 -16.69 10.84
N ARG A 220 6.08 -15.80 9.84
CA ARG A 220 7.32 -15.37 9.19
C ARG A 220 7.70 -13.92 9.52
N ASP A 221 6.98 -13.29 10.44
CA ASP A 221 7.12 -11.86 10.78
C ASP A 221 7.02 -10.93 9.57
N ILE A 222 6.12 -11.25 8.62
CA ILE A 222 5.83 -10.44 7.44
C ILE A 222 4.60 -9.59 7.75
N VAL A 223 4.70 -8.28 7.55
CA VAL A 223 3.59 -7.37 7.85
C VAL A 223 2.56 -7.36 6.71
N PRO A 224 1.30 -7.73 6.96
CA PRO A 224 0.23 -7.51 5.99
C PRO A 224 -0.06 -6.01 5.90
N LEU A 225 0.11 -5.43 4.72
CA LEU A 225 -0.20 -4.01 4.46
C LEU A 225 -1.54 -3.93 3.72
N ALA A 226 -2.64 -3.71 4.43
CA ALA A 226 -3.97 -3.71 3.83
C ALA A 226 -4.22 -2.45 2.97
N TYR A 227 -4.69 -2.63 1.74
CA TYR A 227 -5.19 -1.55 0.89
C TYR A 227 -6.69 -1.70 0.60
N SER A 228 -7.30 -0.62 0.10
CA SER A 228 -8.75 -0.52 -0.13
C SER A 228 -9.60 -0.92 1.09
N PRO A 229 -9.31 -0.40 2.30
CA PRO A 229 -10.05 -0.77 3.51
C PRO A 229 -11.55 -0.40 3.42
N LEU A 230 -11.88 0.59 2.60
CA LEU A 230 -13.25 1.06 2.35
C LEU A 230 -13.87 0.51 1.07
N ALA A 231 -13.27 -0.53 0.46
CA ALA A 231 -13.71 -1.16 -0.78
C ALA A 231 -14.01 -0.13 -1.90
N GLN A 232 -13.04 0.76 -2.15
CA GLN A 232 -13.15 1.88 -3.11
C GLN A 232 -14.33 2.82 -2.86
N GLY A 233 -14.79 2.92 -1.60
CA GLY A 233 -15.89 3.77 -1.18
C GLY A 233 -17.21 3.05 -0.96
N ARG A 234 -17.31 1.75 -1.27
CA ARG A 234 -18.55 0.97 -1.06
C ARG A 234 -18.87 0.75 0.42
N LEU A 235 -17.88 0.82 1.31
CA LEU A 235 -18.05 0.65 2.76
C LEU A 235 -18.24 1.99 3.51
N THR A 236 -18.57 3.08 2.80
CA THR A 236 -18.75 4.40 3.41
C THR A 236 -20.21 4.88 3.46
N GLY A 237 -21.17 4.03 3.11
CA GLY A 237 -22.59 4.41 3.07
C GLY A 237 -23.00 5.46 2.02
N LYS A 238 -22.06 5.98 1.21
CA LYS A 238 -22.36 6.94 0.13
C LYS A 238 -23.06 6.29 -1.07
N TYR A 239 -22.88 4.97 -1.23
CA TYR A 239 -23.53 4.17 -2.24
C TYR A 239 -24.47 3.14 -1.60
N SER A 240 -25.49 2.74 -2.34
CA SER A 240 -26.45 1.68 -1.96
C SER A 240 -27.07 1.06 -3.20
N SER A 241 -27.91 0.03 -3.02
CA SER A 241 -28.76 -0.49 -4.11
C SER A 241 -29.57 0.59 -4.84
N LYS A 242 -29.99 1.65 -4.13
CA LYS A 242 -30.77 2.78 -4.67
C LYS A 242 -29.91 3.90 -5.25
N ASN A 243 -28.64 3.98 -4.86
CA ASN A 243 -27.68 4.98 -5.32
C ASN A 243 -26.33 4.30 -5.63
N PRO A 244 -26.24 3.50 -6.71
CA PRO A 244 -25.00 2.82 -7.06
C PRO A 244 -23.93 3.83 -7.52
N PRO A 245 -22.63 3.47 -7.43
CA PRO A 245 -21.57 4.33 -7.93
C PRO A 245 -21.71 4.57 -9.43
N THR A 246 -21.41 5.79 -9.84
CA THR A 246 -21.37 6.21 -11.24
C THR A 246 -19.91 6.38 -11.71
N GLY A 247 -19.70 6.45 -13.03
CA GLY A 247 -18.39 6.69 -13.65
C GLY A 247 -17.65 5.42 -14.07
N THR A 248 -16.34 5.54 -14.29
CA THR A 248 -15.49 4.51 -14.90
C THR A 248 -14.62 3.74 -13.89
N ARG A 249 -14.77 4.03 -12.59
CA ARG A 249 -14.03 3.32 -11.54
C ARG A 249 -14.51 1.86 -11.47
N ILE A 250 -13.57 0.93 -11.39
CA ILE A 250 -13.86 -0.50 -11.33
C ILE A 250 -14.04 -0.89 -9.88
N TYR A 251 -15.25 -1.26 -9.49
CA TYR A 251 -15.57 -1.70 -8.14
C TYR A 251 -15.55 -3.24 -8.05
N GLY A 252 -15.36 -3.78 -6.83
CA GLY A 252 -15.56 -5.20 -6.59
C GLY A 252 -17.00 -5.63 -6.93
N ASN A 253 -17.20 -6.89 -7.31
CA ASN A 253 -18.47 -7.42 -7.83
C ASN A 253 -19.45 -7.91 -6.74
N GLN A 254 -19.20 -7.60 -5.46
CA GLN A 254 -20.10 -8.00 -4.38
C GLN A 254 -21.49 -7.39 -4.56
N PRO A 255 -22.58 -8.17 -4.42
CA PRO A 255 -23.94 -7.72 -4.68
C PRO A 255 -24.44 -6.78 -3.57
N TRP A 256 -25.41 -5.91 -3.88
CA TRP A 256 -25.93 -4.93 -2.90
C TRP A 256 -26.72 -5.58 -1.78
N GLU A 257 -27.30 -6.75 -2.03
CA GLU A 257 -27.99 -7.60 -1.06
C GLU A 257 -27.06 -8.06 0.07
N VAL A 258 -25.74 -8.06 -0.17
CA VAL A 258 -24.71 -8.32 0.85
C VAL A 258 -24.23 -7.01 1.51
N ILE A 259 -24.12 -5.93 0.73
CA ILE A 259 -23.49 -4.69 1.19
C ILE A 259 -24.45 -3.83 2.00
N ASP A 260 -25.70 -3.69 1.59
CA ASP A 260 -26.66 -2.83 2.30
C ASP A 260 -26.86 -3.32 3.74
N PRO A 261 -27.12 -4.62 4.03
CA PRO A 261 -27.19 -5.11 5.42
C PRO A 261 -25.88 -4.93 6.20
N LEU A 262 -24.73 -5.10 5.54
CA LEU A 262 -23.43 -4.88 6.17
C LEU A 262 -23.24 -3.42 6.58
N LEU A 263 -23.63 -2.46 5.73
CA LEU A 263 -23.57 -1.04 6.03
C LEU A 263 -24.46 -0.68 7.22
N GLU A 264 -25.67 -1.23 7.29
CA GLU A 264 -26.56 -1.03 8.44
C GLU A 264 -25.95 -1.60 9.73
N ALA A 265 -25.40 -2.82 9.68
CA ALA A 265 -24.70 -3.40 10.83
C ALA A 265 -23.50 -2.54 11.27
N MET A 266 -22.72 -2.01 10.32
CA MET A 266 -21.60 -1.12 10.63
C MET A 266 -22.07 0.19 11.27
N LYS A 267 -23.18 0.78 10.81
CA LYS A 267 -23.78 1.98 11.41
C LYS A 267 -24.23 1.72 12.84
N GLU A 268 -24.99 0.65 13.07
CA GLU A 268 -25.45 0.28 14.41
C GLU A 268 -24.27 0.08 15.39
N ILE A 269 -23.20 -0.58 14.93
CA ILE A 269 -21.99 -0.77 15.75
C ILE A 269 -21.29 0.57 16.03
N ALA A 270 -21.20 1.45 15.03
CA ALA A 270 -20.60 2.77 15.20
C ALA A 270 -21.37 3.61 16.22
N GLU A 271 -22.70 3.67 16.11
CA GLU A 271 -23.60 4.37 17.03
C GLU A 271 -23.47 3.84 18.47
N LYS A 272 -23.52 2.51 18.65
CA LYS A 272 -23.33 1.87 19.97
C LYS A 272 -21.97 2.17 20.60
N ARG A 273 -20.96 2.48 19.78
CA ARG A 273 -19.60 2.83 20.24
C ARG A 273 -19.36 4.34 20.33
N GLY A 274 -20.36 5.17 20.03
CA GLY A 274 -20.20 6.63 19.97
C GLY A 274 -19.21 7.09 18.88
N LEU A 275 -19.02 6.28 17.84
CA LEU A 275 -18.14 6.58 16.71
C LEU A 275 -18.96 7.06 15.51
N PHE A 276 -18.37 7.94 14.71
CA PHE A 276 -19.00 8.40 13.48
C PHE A 276 -18.90 7.31 12.40
N PHE A 277 -20.03 6.90 11.84
CA PHE A 277 -20.01 6.06 10.64
C PHE A 277 -19.54 6.90 9.47
N LEU A 278 -18.46 6.47 8.81
CA LEU A 278 -17.79 7.25 7.78
C LEU A 278 -18.75 7.60 6.65
N TYR A 279 -19.10 8.89 6.51
CA TYR A 279 -19.63 9.51 5.29
C TYR A 279 -18.59 10.48 4.72
N PRO A 280 -17.43 10.01 4.21
CA PRO A 280 -16.48 10.92 3.63
C PRO A 280 -16.92 11.15 2.19
N SER A 281 -17.51 12.31 1.95
CA SER A 281 -17.73 12.85 0.60
C SER A 281 -16.43 12.99 -0.19
N PHE A 282 -15.25 12.86 0.47
CA PHE A 282 -13.93 13.20 -0.07
C PHE A 282 -12.82 12.15 0.07
N LEU A 283 -13.04 10.99 0.71
CA LEU A 283 -12.00 9.94 0.78
C LEU A 283 -12.27 8.84 -0.24
N CYS A 284 -11.73 9.01 -1.46
CA CYS A 284 -11.74 8.01 -2.53
C CYS A 284 -10.88 8.39 -3.74
#